data_AF-A0A966VW05-F1
#
_entry.id   AF-A0A966VW05-F1
#
_cell.length_a   1.000
_cell.length_b   1.000
_cell.length_c   1.000
_cell.angle_alpha   90.00
_cell.angle_beta   90.00
_cell.angle_gamma   90.00
#
_symmetry.space_group_name_H-M   'P 1'
#
loop_
_entity.id
_entity.type
_entity.pdbx_description
1 polymer ?
#
loop_
_entity_poly.entity_id
_entity_poly.type
_entity_poly.pdbx_seq_one_letter_code
_entity_poly.pdbx_strand_id
1 'polypeptide(L)'
;SSHELNQPGTYKDVKDTSCVALFKAINQGPATFLFDAVKGLSSEDVFFMAWTTTPWTLPSNLGLTVGAEIEYVLVQTVNPYTQVPVNVVLANALVGKYFKPEGENADFSVIDEKSKVLPWKKLLSFKGKQIEEAQYEQLLPFAANSPSVIEEITPGAKPFRVLVDGFVTTEDGTGIVHTAPAFGADDYKVGKRYGIGILTMVDREGKFVEGLGEFSGRYVKDYKNQEGYVDVNVDISVKLKKENRAFRVEKYEHSYPHCWRTDKPILYYPLDAWFIRTTALRDRMVALNKTINWKPASTGEGRFGNWLENMVDWNLSRSRYWGTPLPIWRSADGTEEICIGTIAQLRAEIQKSVDAGFEFGGCKKGAAD
;
A
#
# COMPACT_ATOMS: atom_id res chain seq x y z
N SER A 1 -12.86 -10.68 2.58
CA SER A 1 -12.13 -11.90 2.17
C SER A 1 -11.83 -11.83 0.68
N SER A 2 -10.96 -12.69 0.17
CA SER A 2 -10.60 -12.71 -1.26
C SER A 2 -11.79 -13.02 -2.17
N HIS A 3 -12.69 -13.94 -1.80
CA HIS A 3 -13.88 -14.25 -2.61
C HIS A 3 -14.94 -13.14 -2.58
N GLU A 4 -15.00 -12.33 -1.53
CA GLU A 4 -15.87 -11.13 -1.49
C GLU A 4 -15.36 -10.07 -2.49
N LEU A 5 -14.04 -9.87 -2.57
CA LEU A 5 -13.43 -8.97 -3.55
C LEU A 5 -13.56 -9.47 -5.00
N ASN A 6 -13.73 -10.77 -5.20
CA ASN A 6 -13.92 -11.36 -6.53
C ASN A 6 -15.40 -11.47 -6.93
N GLN A 7 -16.33 -10.92 -6.15
CA GLN A 7 -17.75 -10.88 -6.54
C GLN A 7 -17.95 -9.97 -7.77
N PRO A 8 -18.87 -10.32 -8.68
CA PRO A 8 -19.22 -9.46 -9.81
C PRO A 8 -19.56 -8.03 -9.36
N GLY A 9 -19.02 -7.03 -10.06
CA GLY A 9 -19.25 -5.62 -9.75
C GLY A 9 -18.41 -5.05 -8.60
N THR A 10 -17.57 -5.86 -7.93
CA THR A 10 -16.64 -5.34 -6.90
C THR A 10 -15.58 -4.45 -7.51
N TYR A 11 -14.93 -4.91 -8.58
CA TYR A 11 -13.97 -4.12 -9.32
C TYR A 11 -14.70 -3.24 -10.34
N LYS A 12 -14.43 -1.93 -10.29
CA LYS A 12 -15.04 -0.93 -11.15
C LYS A 12 -13.95 0.02 -11.65
N ASP A 13 -14.09 0.46 -12.90
CA ASP A 13 -13.18 1.46 -13.45
C ASP A 13 -13.50 2.82 -12.81
N VAL A 14 -12.47 3.46 -12.27
CA VAL A 14 -12.55 4.77 -11.63
C VAL A 14 -11.46 5.69 -12.16
N LYS A 15 -11.73 7.00 -12.13
CA LYS A 15 -10.77 8.04 -12.50
C LYS A 15 -10.20 8.69 -11.25
N ASP A 16 -9.07 8.17 -10.80
CA ASP A 16 -8.36 8.69 -9.64
C ASP A 16 -7.24 9.67 -10.04
N THR A 17 -6.86 10.54 -9.10
CA THR A 17 -5.67 11.39 -9.27
C THR A 17 -4.43 10.55 -9.03
N SER A 18 -3.63 10.34 -10.07
CA SER A 18 -2.30 9.73 -9.95
C SER A 18 -1.22 10.78 -9.75
N CYS A 19 -0.14 10.39 -9.07
CA CYS A 19 1.01 11.24 -8.80
C CYS A 19 2.30 10.45 -9.00
N VAL A 20 3.25 11.03 -9.73
CA VAL A 20 4.66 10.65 -9.70
C VAL A 20 5.37 11.57 -8.74
N ALA A 21 5.61 11.07 -7.53
CA ALA A 21 6.30 11.80 -6.47
C ALA A 21 7.83 11.65 -6.61
N LEU A 22 8.53 12.72 -6.26
CA LEU A 22 10.00 12.79 -6.26
C LEU A 22 10.49 12.63 -4.83
N PHE A 23 11.21 11.54 -4.56
CA PHE A 23 11.83 11.26 -3.28
C PHE A 23 13.31 11.62 -3.35
N LYS A 24 13.70 12.71 -2.67
CA LYS A 24 15.08 13.22 -2.70
C LYS A 24 16.03 12.20 -2.07
N ALA A 25 16.95 11.67 -2.85
CA ALA A 25 17.97 10.73 -2.39
C ALA A 25 18.96 11.46 -1.47
N ILE A 26 19.57 10.69 -0.56
CA ILE A 26 20.63 11.17 0.32
C ILE A 26 21.96 10.68 -0.24
N ASN A 27 22.98 11.56 -0.32
CA ASN A 27 24.31 11.21 -0.82
C ASN A 27 25.12 10.40 0.20
N GLN A 28 24.68 9.16 0.41
CA GLN A 28 25.29 8.21 1.33
C GLN A 28 25.13 6.78 0.82
N GLY A 29 26.08 5.93 1.21
CA GLY A 29 26.02 4.50 0.99
C GLY A 29 25.81 4.13 -0.48
N PRO A 30 24.85 3.25 -0.80
CA PRO A 30 24.62 2.75 -2.16
C PRO A 30 24.26 3.82 -3.19
N ALA A 31 23.83 5.02 -2.78
CA ALA A 31 23.44 6.08 -3.71
C ALA A 31 24.62 6.95 -4.20
N THR A 32 25.80 6.88 -3.57
CA THR A 32 26.89 7.84 -3.83
C THR A 32 27.31 7.92 -5.30
N PHE A 33 27.31 6.79 -6.02
CA PHE A 33 27.66 6.78 -7.44
C PHE A 33 26.68 7.59 -8.32
N LEU A 34 25.43 7.79 -7.88
CA LEU A 34 24.47 8.66 -8.55
C LEU A 34 24.89 10.13 -8.41
N PHE A 35 25.41 10.51 -7.25
CA PHE A 35 25.88 11.87 -6.96
C PHE A 35 27.18 12.18 -7.70
N ASP A 36 28.07 11.20 -7.87
CA ASP A 36 29.27 11.35 -8.71
C ASP A 36 28.91 11.68 -10.17
N ALA A 37 27.81 11.12 -10.69
CA ALA A 37 27.34 11.34 -12.06
C ALA A 37 26.70 12.72 -12.28
N VAL A 38 26.25 13.40 -11.22
CA VAL A 38 25.61 14.72 -11.29
C VAL A 38 26.49 15.85 -10.77
N LYS A 39 27.70 15.52 -10.31
CA LYS A 39 28.65 16.48 -9.76
C LYS A 39 29.00 17.57 -10.78
N GLY A 40 28.88 18.83 -10.37
CA GLY A 40 29.15 19.99 -11.22
C GLY A 40 28.05 20.32 -12.24
N LEU A 41 26.89 19.64 -12.20
CA LEU A 41 25.71 20.07 -12.94
C LEU A 41 25.01 21.24 -12.22
N SER A 42 24.04 21.85 -12.91
CA SER A 42 23.24 22.97 -12.36
C SER A 42 22.47 22.61 -11.08
N SER A 43 22.21 21.31 -10.86
CA SER A 43 21.68 20.75 -9.63
C SER A 43 22.34 19.40 -9.40
N GLU A 44 22.79 19.17 -8.17
CA GLU A 44 23.32 17.87 -7.72
C GLU A 44 22.26 17.05 -6.97
N ASP A 45 21.03 17.57 -6.86
CA ASP A 45 19.94 16.84 -6.23
C ASP A 45 19.48 15.68 -7.12
N VAL A 46 19.41 14.48 -6.52
CA VAL A 46 18.93 13.25 -7.15
C VAL A 46 17.59 12.86 -6.52
N PHE A 47 16.62 12.45 -7.34
CA PHE A 47 15.30 12.04 -6.88
C PHE A 47 14.92 10.68 -7.45
N PHE A 48 14.40 9.79 -6.60
CA PHE A 48 13.70 8.59 -7.06
C PHE A 48 12.27 8.95 -7.45
N MET A 49 11.87 8.63 -8.68
CA MET A 49 10.50 8.84 -9.14
C MET A 49 9.64 7.64 -8.77
N ALA A 50 8.69 7.78 -7.84
CA ALA A 50 7.74 6.71 -7.53
C ALA A 50 6.32 7.13 -7.91
N TRP A 51 5.60 6.23 -8.60
CA TRP A 51 4.24 6.46 -9.05
C TRP A 51 3.21 5.85 -8.10
N THR A 52 2.07 6.53 -7.94
CA THR A 52 0.92 6.03 -7.19
C THR A 52 -0.40 6.52 -7.78
N THR A 53 -1.42 5.67 -7.72
CA THR A 53 -2.83 6.05 -7.93
C THR A 53 -3.56 6.40 -6.63
N THR A 54 -2.86 6.31 -5.49
CA THR A 54 -3.42 6.58 -4.16
C THR A 54 -2.55 7.57 -3.37
N PRO A 55 -2.44 8.85 -3.79
CA PRO A 55 -1.63 9.85 -3.07
C PRO A 55 -1.90 9.95 -1.56
N TRP A 56 -3.12 9.64 -1.10
CA TRP A 56 -3.47 9.60 0.32
C TRP A 56 -2.63 8.62 1.16
N THR A 57 -1.97 7.64 0.54
CA THR A 57 -1.07 6.70 1.24
C THR A 57 0.35 7.25 1.42
N LEU A 58 0.73 8.33 0.72
CA LEU A 58 2.07 8.91 0.77
C LEU A 58 2.52 9.36 2.18
N PRO A 59 1.65 9.90 3.06
CA PRO A 59 2.02 10.16 4.46
C PRO A 59 2.44 8.91 5.24
N SER A 60 2.06 7.71 4.79
CA SER A 60 2.43 6.42 5.40
C SER A 60 3.58 5.72 4.68
N ASN A 61 4.26 6.41 3.77
CA ASN A 61 5.42 5.87 3.08
C ASN A 61 6.58 5.61 4.06
N LEU A 62 7.18 4.43 3.96
CA LEU A 62 8.35 4.04 4.77
C LEU A 62 9.48 3.44 3.93
N GLY A 63 9.27 3.19 2.63
CA GLY A 63 10.31 2.71 1.73
C GLY A 63 9.97 2.96 0.26
N LEU A 64 10.91 2.66 -0.63
CA LEU A 64 10.69 2.60 -2.07
C LEU A 64 11.12 1.24 -2.58
N THR A 65 10.27 0.48 -3.25
CA THR A 65 10.63 -0.85 -3.74
C THR A 65 11.01 -0.81 -5.23
N VAL A 66 12.12 -1.46 -5.57
CA VAL A 66 12.66 -1.63 -6.92
C VAL A 66 12.85 -3.11 -7.26
N GLY A 67 12.87 -3.46 -8.54
CA GLY A 67 13.22 -4.81 -8.98
C GLY A 67 14.74 -4.99 -9.10
N ALA A 68 15.28 -6.07 -8.55
CA ALA A 68 16.74 -6.31 -8.51
C ALA A 68 17.40 -6.24 -9.89
N GLU A 69 16.78 -6.92 -10.86
CA GLU A 69 17.29 -7.13 -12.22
C GLU A 69 16.79 -6.09 -13.23
N ILE A 70 15.86 -5.23 -12.83
CA ILE A 70 15.35 -4.14 -13.67
C ILE A 70 16.51 -3.15 -13.91
N GLU A 71 16.63 -2.69 -15.14
CA GLU A 71 17.57 -1.62 -15.50
C GLU A 71 16.93 -0.25 -15.21
N TYR A 72 17.62 0.56 -14.43
CA TYR A 72 17.27 1.94 -14.08
C TYR A 72 18.26 2.90 -14.72
N VAL A 73 17.81 4.13 -14.89
CA VAL A 73 18.62 5.21 -15.44
C VAL A 73 18.55 6.45 -14.56
N LEU A 74 19.64 7.20 -14.53
CA LEU A 74 19.69 8.55 -14.00
C LEU A 74 19.56 9.54 -15.16
N VAL A 75 18.58 10.42 -15.08
CA VAL A 75 18.24 11.40 -16.12
C VAL A 75 18.34 12.81 -15.55
N GLN A 76 19.18 13.64 -16.15
CA GLN A 76 19.17 15.09 -15.94
C GLN A 76 17.96 15.69 -16.66
N THR A 77 17.18 16.52 -15.98
CA THR A 77 16.00 17.21 -16.56
C THR A 77 15.69 18.50 -15.75
N VAL A 78 14.61 19.17 -16.08
CA VAL A 78 13.94 20.15 -15.21
C VAL A 78 12.62 19.57 -14.69
N ASN A 79 12.16 20.05 -13.53
CA ASN A 79 10.83 19.72 -13.03
C ASN A 79 9.77 20.45 -13.88
N PRO A 80 8.76 19.76 -14.41
CA PRO A 80 7.77 20.37 -15.32
C PRO A 80 6.84 21.40 -14.66
N TYR A 81 6.76 21.44 -13.33
CA TYR A 81 5.90 22.39 -12.61
C TYR A 81 6.65 23.62 -12.11
N THR A 82 7.87 23.43 -11.60
CA THR A 82 8.65 24.51 -10.98
C THR A 82 9.77 25.02 -11.89
N GLN A 83 10.09 24.29 -12.97
CA GLN A 83 11.20 24.56 -13.88
C GLN A 83 12.58 24.51 -13.22
N VAL A 84 12.68 23.99 -11.99
CA VAL A 84 13.95 23.82 -11.29
C VAL A 84 14.71 22.61 -11.87
N PRO A 85 16.02 22.71 -12.15
CA PRO A 85 16.84 21.57 -12.56
C PRO A 85 16.85 20.45 -11.52
N VAL A 86 16.66 19.21 -11.98
CA VAL A 86 16.61 18.01 -11.14
C VAL A 86 17.25 16.82 -11.86
N ASN A 87 17.74 15.85 -11.10
CA ASN A 87 18.18 14.57 -11.65
C ASN A 87 17.26 13.48 -11.13
N VAL A 88 16.68 12.67 -12.01
CA VAL A 88 15.63 11.72 -11.66
C VAL A 88 16.01 10.29 -12.01
N VAL A 89 15.62 9.36 -11.14
CA VAL A 89 15.81 7.92 -11.32
C VAL A 89 14.47 7.26 -11.62
N LEU A 90 14.45 6.47 -12.70
CA LEU A 90 13.32 5.66 -13.15
C LEU A 90 13.82 4.44 -13.96
N ALA A 91 12.96 3.45 -14.18
CA ALA A 91 13.29 2.31 -15.02
C ALA A 91 13.53 2.73 -16.48
N ASN A 92 14.58 2.19 -17.09
CA ASN A 92 14.98 2.49 -18.46
C ASN A 92 13.83 2.28 -19.46
N ALA A 93 13.09 1.18 -19.30
CA ALA A 93 11.94 0.83 -20.15
C ALA A 93 10.80 1.87 -20.12
N LEU A 94 10.75 2.72 -19.08
CA LEU A 94 9.68 3.70 -18.87
C LEU A 94 10.09 5.13 -19.22
N VAL A 95 11.34 5.38 -19.63
CA VAL A 95 11.84 6.71 -20.03
C VAL A 95 10.94 7.34 -21.09
N GLY A 96 10.58 6.58 -22.14
CA GLY A 96 9.73 7.06 -23.23
C GLY A 96 8.30 7.48 -22.80
N LYS A 97 7.83 7.09 -21.61
CA LYS A 97 6.54 7.56 -21.07
C LYS A 97 6.61 8.98 -20.49
N TYR A 98 7.80 9.44 -20.11
CA TYR A 98 8.03 10.72 -19.43
C TYR A 98 8.79 11.71 -20.29
N PHE A 99 9.71 11.22 -21.12
CA PHE A 99 10.64 12.01 -21.90
C PHE A 99 10.47 11.68 -23.37
N LYS A 100 10.24 12.72 -24.17
CA LYS A 100 10.11 12.56 -25.62
C LYS A 100 11.49 12.64 -26.28
N PRO A 101 11.74 11.88 -27.37
CA PRO A 101 13.04 11.89 -28.05
C PRO A 101 13.52 13.29 -28.49
N GLU A 102 12.60 14.20 -28.83
CA GLU A 102 12.94 15.55 -29.28
C GLU A 102 13.59 16.42 -28.19
N GLY A 103 13.43 16.06 -26.92
CA GLY A 103 14.06 16.74 -25.79
C GLY A 103 15.44 16.19 -25.41
N GLU A 104 15.87 15.10 -26.05
CA GLU A 104 17.11 14.43 -25.67
C GLU A 104 18.33 15.27 -26.03
N ASN A 105 19.24 15.49 -25.06
CA ASN A 105 20.42 16.36 -25.17
C ASN A 105 20.11 17.81 -25.60
N ALA A 106 18.87 18.27 -25.39
CA ALA A 106 18.51 19.66 -25.61
C ALA A 106 19.23 20.61 -24.63
N ASP A 107 19.31 21.89 -24.98
CA ASP A 107 19.95 22.91 -24.17
C ASP A 107 19.14 23.21 -22.90
N PHE A 108 19.77 23.03 -21.74
CA PHE A 108 19.17 23.28 -20.43
C PHE A 108 19.16 24.77 -20.05
N SER A 109 19.83 25.63 -20.81
CA SER A 109 19.87 27.09 -20.57
C SER A 109 18.63 27.82 -21.10
N VAL A 110 17.89 27.20 -22.02
CA VAL A 110 16.66 27.75 -22.61
C VAL A 110 15.47 26.92 -22.14
N ILE A 111 14.95 27.27 -20.96
CA ILE A 111 13.73 26.65 -20.45
C ILE A 111 12.53 27.41 -21.04
N ASP A 112 11.97 26.88 -22.13
CA ASP A 112 10.69 27.36 -22.64
C ASP A 112 9.55 26.79 -21.79
N GLU A 113 9.01 27.61 -20.90
CA GLU A 113 7.86 27.26 -20.04
C GLU A 113 6.62 26.82 -20.84
N LYS A 114 6.53 27.15 -22.13
CA LYS A 114 5.43 26.76 -23.02
C LYS A 114 5.71 25.47 -23.79
N SER A 115 6.95 25.00 -23.80
CA SER A 115 7.32 23.77 -24.48
C SER A 115 6.74 22.55 -23.75
N LYS A 116 6.03 21.70 -24.49
CA LYS A 116 5.55 20.38 -24.00
C LYS A 116 6.63 19.30 -24.07
N VAL A 117 7.87 19.67 -24.37
CA VAL A 117 9.02 18.77 -24.50
C VAL A 117 10.04 19.21 -23.46
N LEU A 118 10.30 18.33 -22.49
CA LEU A 118 11.31 18.58 -21.46
C LEU A 118 12.70 18.31 -22.02
N PRO A 119 13.70 19.18 -21.79
CA PRO A 119 15.09 18.85 -22.06
C PRO A 119 15.52 17.75 -21.09
N TRP A 120 16.14 16.69 -21.62
CA TRP A 120 16.60 15.59 -20.79
C TRP A 120 17.87 14.95 -21.32
N LYS A 121 18.66 14.37 -20.42
CA LYS A 121 19.88 13.65 -20.79
C LYS A 121 20.09 12.47 -19.87
N LYS A 122 20.28 11.28 -20.46
CA LYS A 122 20.68 10.09 -19.71
C LYS A 122 22.14 10.24 -19.26
N LEU A 123 22.38 10.16 -17.96
CA LEU A 123 23.72 10.26 -17.36
C LEU A 123 24.32 8.88 -17.07
N LEU A 124 23.49 7.96 -16.58
CA LEU A 124 23.94 6.65 -16.12
C LEU A 124 22.85 5.58 -16.30
N SER A 125 23.25 4.31 -16.39
CA SER A 125 22.38 3.14 -16.34
C SER A 125 22.92 2.13 -15.34
N PHE A 126 22.04 1.47 -14.58
CA PHE A 126 22.41 0.56 -13.49
C PHE A 126 21.28 -0.43 -13.18
N LYS A 127 21.58 -1.50 -12.44
CA LYS A 127 20.58 -2.47 -11.96
C LYS A 127 19.96 -2.02 -10.64
N GLY A 128 18.68 -2.31 -10.42
CA GLY A 128 17.97 -1.93 -9.19
C GLY A 128 18.67 -2.41 -7.91
N LYS A 129 19.31 -3.58 -7.96
CA LYS A 129 20.12 -4.10 -6.85
C LYS A 129 21.23 -3.15 -6.39
N GLN A 130 21.77 -2.32 -7.27
CA GLN A 130 22.86 -1.38 -6.93
C GLN A 130 22.42 -0.23 -6.02
N ILE A 131 21.13 0.08 -5.99
CA ILE A 131 20.56 1.11 -5.10
C ILE A 131 19.76 0.51 -3.94
N GLU A 132 19.86 -0.80 -3.71
CA GLU A 132 19.29 -1.41 -2.50
C GLU A 132 19.86 -0.72 -1.25
N GLU A 133 19.01 -0.44 -0.26
CA GLU A 133 19.37 0.31 0.96
C GLU A 133 19.75 1.78 0.75
N ALA A 134 19.68 2.32 -0.47
CA ALA A 134 19.84 3.75 -0.71
C ALA A 134 18.81 4.57 0.09
N GLN A 135 19.26 5.57 0.82
CA GLN A 135 18.40 6.38 1.68
C GLN A 135 17.81 7.58 0.94
N TYR A 136 16.65 8.06 1.41
CA TYR A 136 15.99 9.24 0.87
C TYR A 136 15.33 10.06 1.98
N GLU A 137 15.07 11.33 1.70
CA GLU A 137 14.34 12.22 2.60
C GLU A 137 12.84 11.91 2.59
N GLN A 138 12.24 11.79 3.78
CA GLN A 138 10.80 11.63 3.95
C GLN A 138 10.03 12.65 3.11
N LEU A 139 9.05 12.17 2.33
CA LEU A 139 8.33 12.99 1.34
C LEU A 139 7.41 14.04 1.97
N LEU A 140 6.65 13.63 2.99
CA LEU A 140 5.66 14.44 3.69
C LEU A 140 5.89 14.32 5.20
N PRO A 141 6.87 15.05 5.75
CA PRO A 141 7.16 15.01 7.18
C PRO A 141 6.08 15.77 7.95
N PHE A 142 5.45 15.08 8.89
CA PHE A 142 4.43 15.59 9.80
C PHE A 142 4.72 15.11 11.24
N ALA A 143 4.02 15.67 12.22
CA ALA A 143 4.18 15.24 13.62
C ALA A 143 3.79 13.76 13.80
N ALA A 144 2.67 13.35 13.17
CA ALA A 144 2.10 12.01 13.30
C ALA A 144 2.91 10.88 12.63
N ASN A 145 3.82 11.21 11.70
CA ASN A 145 4.66 10.24 10.99
C ASN A 145 6.15 10.53 11.18
N SER A 146 6.50 11.24 12.25
CA SER A 146 7.88 11.56 12.60
C SER A 146 8.70 10.30 12.92
N PRO A 147 10.04 10.35 12.77
CA PRO A 147 10.91 9.22 13.12
C PRO A 147 10.71 8.71 14.55
N SER A 148 10.43 9.58 15.52
CA SER A 148 10.15 9.18 16.90
C SER A 148 8.86 8.39 17.05
N VAL A 149 7.80 8.77 16.31
CA VAL A 149 6.54 8.01 16.30
C VAL A 149 6.73 6.64 15.63
N ILE A 150 7.55 6.56 14.58
CA ILE A 150 7.89 5.28 13.94
C ILE A 150 8.61 4.36 14.93
N GLU A 151 9.58 4.88 15.68
CA GLU A 151 10.31 4.11 16.70
C GLU A 151 9.40 3.67 17.86
N GLU A 152 8.44 4.50 18.28
CA GLU A 152 7.46 4.15 19.31
C GLU A 152 6.52 3.00 18.85
N ILE A 153 6.04 3.07 17.60
CA ILE A 153 5.13 2.06 17.04
C ILE A 153 5.87 0.77 16.71
N THR A 154 7.09 0.87 16.17
CA THR A 154 7.92 -0.29 15.81
C THR A 154 9.37 -0.03 16.22
N PRO A 155 9.75 -0.42 17.45
CA PRO A 155 11.12 -0.24 17.94
C PRO A 155 12.15 -0.91 17.03
N GLY A 156 13.24 -0.19 16.74
CA GLY A 156 14.30 -0.62 15.83
C GLY A 156 13.94 -0.60 14.35
N ALA A 157 12.80 0.00 13.98
CA ALA A 157 12.44 0.20 12.59
C ALA A 157 13.46 1.12 11.90
N LYS A 158 13.79 0.78 10.66
CA LYS A 158 14.68 1.60 9.84
C LYS A 158 13.90 2.00 8.58
N PRO A 159 13.19 3.12 8.56
CA PRO A 159 12.43 3.57 7.39
C PRO A 159 13.29 4.33 6.37
N PHE A 160 12.64 4.84 5.32
CA PHE A 160 13.14 5.80 4.35
C PHE A 160 14.36 5.34 3.54
N ARG A 161 14.27 4.13 3.01
CA ARG A 161 15.26 3.56 2.08
C ARG A 161 14.65 2.75 0.95
N VAL A 162 15.48 2.47 -0.05
CA VAL A 162 15.15 1.62 -1.19
C VAL A 162 15.23 0.15 -0.80
N LEU A 163 14.22 -0.62 -1.20
CA LEU A 163 14.03 -2.05 -0.94
C LEU A 163 14.04 -2.79 -2.28
N VAL A 164 14.35 -4.08 -2.26
CA VAL A 164 14.32 -4.91 -3.46
C VAL A 164 13.26 -5.99 -3.32
N ASP A 165 12.36 -6.11 -4.29
CA ASP A 165 11.43 -7.23 -4.41
C ASP A 165 11.04 -7.53 -5.87
N GLY A 166 10.52 -8.73 -6.14
CA GLY A 166 10.19 -9.21 -7.47
C GLY A 166 8.81 -8.80 -7.98
N PHE A 167 7.96 -8.18 -7.15
CA PHE A 167 6.62 -7.74 -7.59
C PHE A 167 6.64 -6.47 -8.47
N VAL A 168 7.76 -5.74 -8.51
CA VAL A 168 7.87 -4.51 -9.30
C VAL A 168 7.91 -4.85 -10.79
N THR A 169 7.04 -4.19 -11.56
CA THR A 169 6.98 -4.33 -13.02
C THR A 169 7.41 -3.04 -13.73
N THR A 170 7.66 -3.13 -15.03
CA THR A 170 7.92 -1.98 -15.91
C THR A 170 6.80 -1.75 -16.92
N GLU A 171 5.62 -2.30 -16.67
CA GLU A 171 4.46 -2.13 -17.54
C GLU A 171 3.86 -0.73 -17.38
N ASP A 172 3.80 -0.23 -16.14
CA ASP A 172 3.24 1.08 -15.77
C ASP A 172 4.05 1.80 -14.67
N GLY A 173 3.68 3.06 -14.41
CA GLY A 173 4.36 3.89 -13.42
C GLY A 173 5.77 4.28 -13.83
N THR A 174 6.73 4.10 -12.93
CA THR A 174 8.14 4.51 -13.10
C THR A 174 9.12 3.35 -12.91
N GLY A 175 8.63 2.16 -12.53
CA GLY A 175 9.44 1.04 -12.08
C GLY A 175 9.99 1.20 -10.65
N ILE A 176 9.54 2.22 -9.91
CA ILE A 176 9.80 2.37 -8.47
C ILE A 176 8.44 2.52 -7.78
N VAL A 177 8.18 1.68 -6.79
CA VAL A 177 6.90 1.64 -6.07
C VAL A 177 7.10 2.28 -4.70
N HIS A 178 6.27 3.28 -4.33
CA HIS A 178 6.30 3.75 -2.95
C HIS A 178 5.73 2.66 -2.04
N THR A 179 6.36 2.42 -0.90
CA THR A 179 6.00 1.33 0.01
C THR A 179 5.39 1.89 1.28
N ALA A 180 4.12 1.55 1.52
CA ALA A 180 3.35 1.89 2.71
C ALA A 180 2.78 0.60 3.33
N PRO A 181 3.50 -0.07 4.25
CA PRO A 181 3.19 -1.42 4.74
C PRO A 181 1.78 -1.65 5.30
N ALA A 182 1.09 -0.60 5.75
CA ALA A 182 -0.28 -0.72 6.24
C ALA A 182 -1.32 -0.90 5.11
N PHE A 183 -1.04 -0.45 3.89
CA PHE A 183 -2.05 -0.28 2.84
C PHE A 183 -1.83 -1.19 1.62
N GLY A 184 -0.85 -2.09 1.66
CA GLY A 184 -0.56 -3.05 0.59
C GLY A 184 -0.05 -4.38 1.12
N ALA A 185 -0.51 -5.49 0.56
CA ALA A 185 -0.09 -6.82 0.99
C ALA A 185 1.38 -7.10 0.63
N ASP A 186 1.82 -6.69 -0.56
CA ASP A 186 3.20 -6.85 -0.98
C ASP A 186 4.12 -5.84 -0.25
N ASP A 187 3.64 -4.61 -0.04
CA ASP A 187 4.27 -3.60 0.83
C ASP A 187 4.52 -4.13 2.25
N TYR A 188 3.53 -4.81 2.84
CA TYR A 188 3.67 -5.42 4.15
C TYR A 188 4.73 -6.51 4.17
N LYS A 189 4.75 -7.40 3.17
CA LYS A 189 5.73 -8.49 3.08
C LYS A 189 7.16 -7.95 2.95
N VAL A 190 7.39 -7.04 1.99
CA VAL A 190 8.72 -6.46 1.78
C VAL A 190 9.12 -5.58 2.97
N GLY A 191 8.20 -4.76 3.48
CA GLY A 191 8.47 -3.88 4.62
C GLY A 191 8.81 -4.64 5.90
N LYS A 192 8.13 -5.77 6.15
CA LYS A 192 8.46 -6.68 7.26
C LYS A 192 9.82 -7.35 7.08
N ARG A 193 10.15 -7.80 5.86
CA ARG A 193 11.46 -8.42 5.56
C ARG A 193 12.62 -7.46 5.83
N TYR A 194 12.46 -6.20 5.46
CA TYR A 194 13.47 -5.16 5.66
C TYR A 194 13.40 -4.45 7.02
N GLY A 195 12.33 -4.65 7.79
CA GLY A 195 12.17 -3.99 9.10
C GLY A 195 12.01 -2.47 8.99
N ILE A 196 11.18 -1.98 8.06
CA ILE A 196 10.98 -0.53 7.86
C ILE A 196 9.90 0.08 8.77
N GLY A 197 9.25 -0.73 9.59
CA GLY A 197 8.13 -0.32 10.42
C GLY A 197 6.77 -0.40 9.72
N ILE A 198 5.73 0.08 10.39
CA ILE A 198 4.39 0.20 9.85
C ILE A 198 3.75 1.49 10.36
N LEU A 199 3.12 2.25 9.46
CA LEU A 199 2.39 3.47 9.80
C LEU A 199 0.99 3.40 9.21
N THR A 200 0.01 3.69 10.06
CA THR A 200 -1.40 3.72 9.68
C THR A 200 -1.93 5.14 9.89
N MET A 201 -1.74 6.00 8.90
CA MET A 201 -2.11 7.42 8.98
C MET A 201 -3.61 7.68 8.80
N VAL A 202 -4.42 6.62 8.68
CA VAL A 202 -5.86 6.69 8.47
C VAL A 202 -6.55 5.94 9.60
N ASP A 203 -7.57 6.53 10.20
CA ASP A 203 -8.36 5.90 11.24
C ASP A 203 -9.35 4.85 10.69
N ARG A 204 -10.11 4.21 11.58
CA ARG A 204 -11.11 3.20 11.20
C ARG A 204 -12.35 3.77 10.51
N GLU A 205 -12.52 5.09 10.52
CA GLU A 205 -13.55 5.79 9.73
C GLU A 205 -13.06 6.19 8.34
N GLY A 206 -11.79 5.96 7.99
CA GLY A 206 -11.24 6.38 6.70
C GLY A 206 -10.85 7.87 6.65
N LYS A 207 -10.61 8.50 7.81
CA LYS A 207 -10.06 9.86 7.91
C LYS A 207 -8.59 9.81 8.23
N PHE A 208 -7.84 10.82 7.81
CA PHE A 208 -6.50 11.05 8.32
C PHE A 208 -6.52 11.29 9.83
N VAL A 209 -5.54 10.69 10.53
CA VAL A 209 -5.33 10.92 11.97
C VAL A 209 -4.88 12.35 12.25
N GLU A 210 -4.99 12.77 13.52
CA GLU A 210 -4.47 14.05 13.97
C GLU A 210 -2.95 14.15 13.81
N GLY A 211 -2.44 15.37 13.59
CA GLY A 211 -1.01 15.64 13.46
C GLY A 211 -0.45 15.51 12.04
N LEU A 212 -1.30 15.48 11.01
CA LEU A 212 -0.97 15.48 9.58
C LEU A 212 -1.17 16.86 8.91
N GLY A 213 -1.00 17.93 9.69
CA GLY A 213 -1.14 19.31 9.22
C GLY A 213 -2.52 19.56 8.62
N GLU A 214 -2.54 20.17 7.43
CA GLU A 214 -3.74 20.50 6.66
C GLU A 214 -4.60 19.29 6.24
N PHE A 215 -4.09 18.06 6.39
CA PHE A 215 -4.79 16.84 6.03
C PHE A 215 -5.55 16.18 7.19
N SER A 216 -5.25 16.56 8.43
CA SER A 216 -5.84 15.96 9.64
C SER A 216 -7.38 15.95 9.61
N GLY A 217 -8.01 14.84 9.97
CA GLY A 217 -9.46 14.68 10.05
C GLY A 217 -10.20 14.59 8.70
N ARG A 218 -9.51 14.73 7.57
CA ARG A 218 -10.12 14.65 6.23
C ARG A 218 -10.28 13.21 5.76
N TYR A 219 -11.38 12.92 5.06
CA TYR A 219 -11.60 11.62 4.43
C TYR A 219 -10.66 11.39 3.24
N VAL A 220 -10.11 10.17 3.14
CA VAL A 220 -9.20 9.79 2.04
C VAL A 220 -9.91 9.37 0.75
N LYS A 221 -11.19 8.99 0.87
CA LYS A 221 -12.10 8.66 -0.22
C LYS A 221 -13.50 9.15 0.13
N ASP A 222 -14.27 9.55 -0.88
CA ASP A 222 -15.69 9.87 -0.70
C ASP A 222 -16.52 8.60 -0.57
N TYR A 223 -16.76 8.16 0.66
CA TYR A 223 -17.61 6.99 0.93
C TYR A 223 -18.95 7.36 1.59
N LYS A 224 -19.09 8.62 2.01
CA LYS A 224 -20.32 9.16 2.62
C LYS A 224 -21.15 9.98 1.62
N ASN A 225 -20.66 10.20 0.39
CA ASN A 225 -21.25 11.08 -0.61
C ASN A 225 -21.49 12.46 0.00
N GLN A 226 -20.47 13.00 0.68
CA GLN A 226 -20.62 14.25 1.43
C GLN A 226 -20.68 15.43 0.46
N GLU A 227 -21.69 16.27 0.62
CA GLU A 227 -21.77 17.55 -0.08
C GLU A 227 -20.54 18.38 0.26
N GLY A 228 -19.82 18.85 -0.75
CA GLY A 228 -18.58 19.60 -0.58
C GLY A 228 -17.33 18.76 -0.27
N TYR A 229 -17.35 17.43 -0.44
CA TYR A 229 -16.13 16.62 -0.36
C TYR A 229 -15.04 17.14 -1.32
N VAL A 230 -13.86 17.40 -0.77
CA VAL A 230 -12.66 17.77 -1.54
C VAL A 230 -11.67 16.62 -1.50
N ASP A 231 -11.38 16.07 -2.69
CA ASP A 231 -10.47 14.95 -2.85
C ASP A 231 -9.04 15.30 -2.38
N VAL A 232 -8.66 14.73 -1.24
CA VAL A 232 -7.35 14.99 -0.63
C VAL A 232 -6.19 14.53 -1.51
N ASN A 233 -6.43 13.59 -2.44
CA ASN A 233 -5.41 13.17 -3.39
C ASN A 233 -4.98 14.32 -4.32
N VAL A 234 -5.93 15.21 -4.66
CA VAL A 234 -5.64 16.42 -5.44
C VAL A 234 -4.79 17.38 -4.61
N ASP A 235 -5.17 17.63 -3.36
CA ASP A 235 -4.47 18.58 -2.50
C ASP A 235 -3.05 18.14 -2.15
N ILE A 236 -2.85 16.85 -1.83
CA ILE A 236 -1.53 16.26 -1.66
C ILE A 236 -0.69 16.46 -2.92
N SER A 237 -1.26 16.19 -4.10
CA SER A 237 -0.56 16.36 -5.37
C SER A 237 -0.22 17.83 -5.64
N VAL A 238 -1.11 18.77 -5.32
CA VAL A 238 -0.88 20.22 -5.45
C VAL A 238 0.22 20.70 -4.51
N LYS A 239 0.24 20.21 -3.26
CA LYS A 239 1.33 20.49 -2.30
C LYS A 239 2.67 20.04 -2.89
N LEU A 240 2.75 18.79 -3.34
CA LEU A 240 3.97 18.24 -3.92
C LEU A 240 4.42 19.00 -5.18
N LYS A 241 3.51 19.48 -6.03
CA LYS A 241 3.85 20.36 -7.17
C LYS A 241 4.54 21.64 -6.72
N LYS A 242 3.97 22.33 -5.72
CA LYS A 242 4.51 23.59 -5.19
C LYS A 242 5.88 23.40 -4.53
N GLU A 243 6.11 22.25 -3.92
CA GLU A 243 7.33 21.92 -3.18
C GLU A 243 8.43 21.30 -4.07
N ASN A 244 8.28 21.29 -5.40
CA ASN A 244 9.20 20.62 -6.32
C ASN A 244 9.33 19.09 -6.09
N ARG A 245 8.32 18.47 -5.46
CA ARG A 245 8.29 17.04 -5.09
C ARG A 245 7.31 16.21 -5.92
N ALA A 246 6.73 16.75 -6.99
CA ALA A 246 5.94 16.01 -7.98
C ALA A 246 6.52 16.21 -9.38
N PHE A 247 6.46 15.16 -10.20
CA PHE A 247 6.93 15.17 -11.60
C PHE A 247 5.79 15.06 -12.61
N ARG A 248 4.74 14.29 -12.29
CA ARG A 248 3.56 14.17 -13.14
C ARG A 248 2.34 13.91 -12.27
N VAL A 249 1.26 14.64 -12.53
CA VAL A 249 -0.03 14.51 -11.85
C VAL A 249 -1.11 14.58 -12.90
N GLU A 250 -1.91 13.52 -12.99
CA GLU A 250 -2.95 13.38 -14.00
C GLU A 250 -4.09 12.50 -13.50
N LYS A 251 -5.24 12.57 -14.17
CA LYS A 251 -6.31 11.61 -13.96
C LYS A 251 -5.94 10.30 -14.65
N TYR A 252 -6.00 9.22 -13.91
CA TYR A 252 -5.68 7.88 -14.36
C TYR A 252 -6.90 6.99 -14.18
N GLU A 253 -7.23 6.24 -15.22
CA GLU A 253 -8.36 5.31 -15.22
C GLU A 253 -7.84 3.92 -14.92
N HIS A 254 -8.35 3.32 -13.84
CA HIS A 254 -7.94 1.99 -13.39
C HIS A 254 -9.06 1.28 -12.66
N SER A 255 -8.92 -0.04 -12.53
CA SER A 255 -9.90 -0.86 -11.82
C SER A 255 -9.66 -0.82 -10.31
N TYR A 256 -10.66 -0.41 -9.54
CA TYR A 256 -10.56 -0.24 -8.09
C TYR A 256 -11.62 -1.08 -7.34
N PRO A 257 -11.27 -1.68 -6.19
CA PRO A 257 -12.20 -2.52 -5.43
C PRO A 257 -13.23 -1.72 -4.63
N HIS A 258 -14.48 -2.17 -4.70
CA HIS A 258 -15.62 -1.63 -3.97
C HIS A 258 -16.33 -2.71 -3.16
N CYS A 259 -17.00 -2.33 -2.08
CA CYS A 259 -17.78 -3.26 -1.27
C CYS A 259 -18.89 -3.90 -2.10
N TRP A 260 -18.88 -5.22 -2.22
CA TRP A 260 -19.88 -6.01 -2.94
C TRP A 260 -21.33 -5.83 -2.43
N ARG A 261 -21.53 -5.16 -1.28
CA ARG A 261 -22.85 -4.86 -0.70
C ARG A 261 -23.28 -3.42 -0.78
N THR A 262 -22.35 -2.49 -0.68
CA THR A 262 -22.66 -1.05 -0.56
C THR A 262 -22.09 -0.23 -1.70
N ASP A 263 -21.34 -0.85 -2.62
CA ASP A 263 -20.67 -0.21 -3.75
C ASP A 263 -19.68 0.89 -3.38
N LYS A 264 -19.32 1.01 -2.09
CA LYS A 264 -18.38 2.00 -1.56
C LYS A 264 -16.93 1.57 -1.80
N PRO A 265 -16.00 2.49 -2.10
CA PRO A 265 -14.60 2.15 -2.30
C PRO A 265 -14.01 1.50 -1.05
N ILE A 266 -13.17 0.48 -1.24
CA ILE A 266 -12.48 -0.23 -0.16
C ILE A 266 -11.07 0.34 0.04
N LEU A 267 -10.60 0.33 1.27
CA LEU A 267 -9.20 0.55 1.62
C LEU A 267 -8.61 -0.77 2.11
N TYR A 268 -7.42 -1.13 1.64
CA TYR A 268 -6.60 -2.12 2.32
C TYR A 268 -6.16 -1.52 3.66
N TYR A 269 -6.30 -2.28 4.75
CA TYR A 269 -6.08 -1.75 6.09
C TYR A 269 -5.62 -2.88 7.03
N PRO A 270 -4.66 -2.63 7.95
CA PRO A 270 -4.22 -3.65 8.88
C PRO A 270 -5.25 -3.80 10.00
N LEU A 271 -5.87 -4.97 10.10
CA LEU A 271 -6.86 -5.29 11.12
C LEU A 271 -6.53 -6.64 11.77
N ASP A 272 -6.77 -6.73 13.08
CA ASP A 272 -6.82 -8.01 13.77
C ASP A 272 -7.97 -8.83 13.21
N ALA A 273 -7.65 -10.02 12.72
CA ALA A 273 -8.62 -10.91 12.11
C ALA A 273 -8.28 -12.38 12.32
N TRP A 274 -9.31 -13.21 12.41
CA TRP A 274 -9.19 -14.66 12.43
C TRP A 274 -9.17 -15.20 11.00
N PHE A 275 -8.14 -15.97 10.68
CA PHE A 275 -7.99 -16.62 9.39
C PHE A 275 -8.11 -18.13 9.52
N ILE A 276 -8.78 -18.76 8.55
CA ILE A 276 -8.63 -20.20 8.32
C ILE A 276 -7.43 -20.38 7.38
N ARG A 277 -6.47 -21.20 7.80
CA ARG A 277 -5.27 -21.55 7.01
C ARG A 277 -5.60 -22.49 5.85
N THR A 278 -6.40 -22.00 4.91
CA THR A 278 -6.89 -22.75 3.75
C THR A 278 -5.77 -23.11 2.78
N THR A 279 -4.69 -22.32 2.74
CA THR A 279 -3.50 -22.59 1.92
C THR A 279 -2.85 -23.93 2.23
N ALA A 280 -2.94 -24.42 3.48
CA ALA A 280 -2.40 -25.74 3.87
C ALA A 280 -3.14 -26.92 3.21
N LEU A 281 -4.34 -26.68 2.66
CA LEU A 281 -5.17 -27.69 2.01
C LEU A 281 -5.37 -27.42 0.51
N ARG A 282 -4.62 -26.48 -0.07
CA ARG A 282 -4.76 -26.06 -1.47
C ARG A 282 -4.69 -27.22 -2.45
N ASP A 283 -3.61 -27.99 -2.40
CA ASP A 283 -3.35 -29.06 -3.38
C ASP A 283 -4.44 -30.15 -3.29
N ARG A 284 -4.93 -30.44 -2.08
CA ARG A 284 -6.07 -31.34 -1.86
C ARG A 284 -7.37 -30.77 -2.45
N MET A 285 -7.65 -29.48 -2.26
CA MET A 285 -8.83 -28.84 -2.86
C MET A 285 -8.77 -28.86 -4.39
N VAL A 286 -7.60 -28.60 -4.98
CA VAL A 286 -7.40 -28.70 -6.44
C VAL A 286 -7.62 -30.14 -6.93
N ALA A 287 -7.10 -31.14 -6.21
CA ALA A 287 -7.30 -32.54 -6.56
C ALA A 287 -8.78 -32.96 -6.49
N LEU A 288 -9.49 -32.57 -5.43
CA LEU A 288 -10.93 -32.84 -5.27
C LEU A 288 -11.77 -32.10 -6.31
N ASN A 289 -11.38 -30.88 -6.71
CA ASN A 289 -12.07 -30.15 -7.76
C ASN A 289 -12.13 -30.94 -9.09
N LYS A 290 -11.07 -31.68 -9.41
CA LYS A 290 -11.00 -32.54 -10.60
C LYS A 290 -11.96 -33.73 -10.56
N THR A 291 -12.46 -34.13 -9.38
CA THR A 291 -13.43 -35.23 -9.25
C THR A 291 -14.88 -34.75 -9.40
N ILE A 292 -15.12 -33.45 -9.46
CA ILE A 292 -16.45 -32.85 -9.56
C ILE A 292 -16.89 -32.83 -11.04
N ASN A 293 -18.11 -33.30 -11.32
CA ASN A 293 -18.71 -33.21 -12.65
C ASN A 293 -19.28 -31.80 -12.90
N TRP A 294 -18.42 -30.86 -13.31
CA TRP A 294 -18.81 -29.49 -13.61
C TRP A 294 -19.62 -29.37 -14.90
N LYS A 295 -20.66 -28.53 -14.89
CA LYS A 295 -21.46 -28.18 -16.07
C LYS A 295 -21.57 -26.65 -16.17
N PRO A 296 -20.83 -25.99 -17.10
CA PRO A 296 -19.86 -26.55 -18.05
C PRO A 296 -18.51 -26.93 -17.40
N ALA A 297 -17.76 -27.85 -18.03
CA ALA A 297 -16.46 -28.32 -17.53
C ALA A 297 -15.44 -27.17 -17.39
N SER A 298 -15.46 -26.21 -18.32
CA SER A 298 -14.60 -25.02 -18.32
C SER A 298 -14.73 -24.15 -17.07
N THR A 299 -15.86 -24.19 -16.35
CA THR A 299 -16.01 -23.50 -15.06
C THR A 299 -15.14 -24.12 -13.99
N GLY A 300 -15.10 -25.46 -13.93
CA GLY A 300 -14.34 -26.20 -12.93
C GLY A 300 -12.86 -26.18 -13.18
N GLU A 301 -12.45 -26.48 -14.42
CA GLU A 301 -11.04 -26.51 -14.82
C GLU A 301 -10.45 -25.11 -14.94
N GLY A 302 -11.22 -24.15 -15.44
CA GLY A 302 -10.78 -22.77 -15.63
C GLY A 302 -11.04 -21.91 -14.38
N ARG A 303 -12.22 -21.28 -14.33
CA ARG A 303 -12.49 -20.19 -13.36
C ARG A 303 -12.31 -20.61 -11.90
N PHE A 304 -12.85 -21.76 -11.51
CA PHE A 304 -12.75 -22.25 -10.12
C PHE A 304 -11.38 -22.91 -9.85
N GLY A 305 -10.86 -23.67 -10.81
CA GLY A 305 -9.53 -24.28 -10.73
C GLY A 305 -8.40 -23.26 -10.54
N ASN A 306 -8.33 -22.27 -11.42
CA ASN A 306 -7.35 -21.17 -11.34
C ASN A 306 -7.47 -20.38 -10.02
N TRP A 307 -8.69 -20.23 -9.49
CA TRP A 307 -8.91 -19.57 -8.19
C TRP A 307 -8.36 -20.40 -7.03
N LEU A 308 -8.54 -21.73 -7.04
CA LEU A 308 -7.98 -22.62 -6.03
C LEU A 308 -6.44 -22.63 -6.05
N GLU A 309 -5.83 -22.66 -7.24
CA GLU A 309 -4.36 -22.64 -7.39
C GLU A 309 -3.72 -21.37 -6.79
N ASN A 310 -4.43 -20.25 -6.85
CA ASN A 310 -3.98 -18.95 -6.35
C ASN A 310 -4.66 -18.56 -5.03
N MET A 311 -5.25 -19.51 -4.31
CA MET A 311 -6.01 -19.20 -3.10
C MET A 311 -5.12 -18.64 -1.98
N VAL A 312 -5.69 -17.69 -1.24
CA VAL A 312 -5.11 -17.12 -0.02
C VAL A 312 -5.89 -17.56 1.21
N ASP A 313 -5.27 -17.44 2.39
CA ASP A 313 -5.93 -17.77 3.65
C ASP A 313 -7.23 -17.00 3.83
N TRP A 314 -8.25 -17.69 4.34
CA TRP A 314 -9.59 -17.13 4.41
C TRP A 314 -9.75 -16.31 5.69
N ASN A 315 -9.77 -14.98 5.54
CA ASN A 315 -10.25 -14.08 6.61
C ASN A 315 -11.73 -14.38 6.95
N LEU A 316 -11.94 -15.02 8.10
CA LEU A 316 -13.24 -15.49 8.59
C LEU A 316 -13.95 -14.44 9.46
N SER A 317 -13.22 -13.80 10.38
CA SER A 317 -13.82 -12.87 11.34
C SER A 317 -14.46 -11.66 10.67
N ARG A 318 -15.55 -11.16 11.25
CA ARG A 318 -16.19 -9.90 10.84
C ARG A 318 -16.57 -9.11 12.08
N SER A 319 -16.24 -7.83 12.11
CA SER A 319 -16.67 -6.91 13.17
C SER A 319 -18.11 -6.45 12.91
N ARG A 320 -19.08 -7.35 13.17
CA ARG A 320 -20.52 -7.17 12.90
C ARG A 320 -21.35 -7.75 14.04
N TYR A 321 -22.61 -7.33 14.12
CA TYR A 321 -23.53 -7.72 15.20
C TYR A 321 -24.39 -8.95 14.86
N TRP A 322 -24.89 -9.05 13.62
CA TRP A 322 -25.75 -10.15 13.18
C TRP A 322 -24.97 -11.19 12.41
N GLY A 323 -24.79 -12.37 13.00
CA GLY A 323 -24.07 -13.50 12.43
C GLY A 323 -23.81 -14.58 13.47
N THR A 324 -23.19 -15.69 13.06
CA THR A 324 -22.75 -16.74 13.98
C THR A 324 -21.49 -16.24 14.73
N PRO A 325 -21.50 -16.16 16.07
CA PRO A 325 -20.34 -15.74 16.83
C PRO A 325 -19.17 -16.71 16.64
N LEU A 326 -17.94 -16.19 16.64
CA LEU A 326 -16.76 -17.04 16.77
C LEU A 326 -16.73 -17.58 18.20
N PRO A 327 -16.75 -18.91 18.42
CA PRO A 327 -16.89 -19.47 19.75
C PRO A 327 -15.53 -19.56 20.46
N ILE A 328 -14.81 -18.43 20.50
CA ILE A 328 -13.47 -18.32 21.06
C ILE A 328 -13.55 -17.41 22.28
N TRP A 329 -13.14 -17.94 23.43
CA TRP A 329 -12.95 -17.18 24.66
C TRP A 329 -11.47 -17.08 24.94
N ARG A 330 -11.04 -15.91 25.39
CA ARG A 330 -9.64 -15.59 25.68
C ARG A 330 -9.57 -14.92 27.06
N SER A 331 -8.52 -15.22 27.82
CA SER A 331 -8.24 -14.52 29.08
C SER A 331 -7.97 -13.04 28.85
N ALA A 332 -8.10 -12.20 29.89
CA ALA A 332 -7.90 -10.76 29.77
C ALA A 332 -6.47 -10.36 29.36
N ASP A 333 -5.48 -11.15 29.77
CA ASP A 333 -4.06 -10.99 29.41
C ASP A 333 -3.69 -11.69 28.08
N GLY A 334 -4.63 -12.45 27.49
CA GLY A 334 -4.44 -13.15 26.23
C GLY A 334 -3.56 -14.40 26.26
N THR A 335 -3.19 -14.89 27.45
CA THR A 335 -2.33 -16.06 27.62
C THR A 335 -3.06 -17.39 27.45
N GLU A 336 -4.37 -17.42 27.70
CA GLU A 336 -5.21 -18.60 27.56
C GLU A 336 -6.32 -18.38 26.54
N GLU A 337 -6.60 -19.42 25.75
CA GLU A 337 -7.64 -19.43 24.74
C GLU A 337 -8.38 -20.77 24.73
N ILE A 338 -9.71 -20.72 24.64
CA ILE A 338 -10.55 -21.91 24.48
C ILE A 338 -11.54 -21.71 23.33
N CYS A 339 -11.62 -22.71 22.44
CA CYS A 339 -12.64 -22.79 21.41
C CYS A 339 -13.74 -23.74 21.88
N ILE A 340 -14.96 -23.21 22.08
CA ILE A 340 -16.09 -23.98 22.60
C ILE A 340 -16.86 -24.59 21.42
N GLY A 341 -16.80 -25.92 21.31
CA GLY A 341 -17.37 -26.64 20.16
C GLY A 341 -18.86 -26.97 20.29
N THR A 342 -19.42 -26.91 21.50
CA THR A 342 -20.83 -27.30 21.75
C THR A 342 -21.50 -26.44 22.80
N ILE A 343 -22.84 -26.39 22.76
CA ILE A 343 -23.66 -25.75 23.80
C ILE A 343 -23.47 -26.43 25.16
N ALA A 344 -23.28 -27.76 25.18
CA ALA A 344 -23.03 -28.49 26.42
C ALA A 344 -21.71 -28.06 27.08
N GLN A 345 -20.63 -27.95 26.29
CA GLN A 345 -19.35 -27.43 26.76
C GLN A 345 -19.50 -25.97 27.24
N LEU A 346 -20.22 -25.12 26.50
CA LEU A 346 -20.48 -23.73 26.93
C LEU A 346 -21.15 -23.67 28.30
N ARG A 347 -22.21 -24.47 28.51
CA ARG A 347 -22.91 -24.54 29.80
C ARG A 347 -21.99 -25.01 30.93
N ALA A 348 -21.12 -25.99 30.66
CA ALA A 348 -20.16 -26.48 31.65
C ALA A 348 -19.14 -25.39 32.04
N GLU A 349 -18.59 -24.64 31.06
CA GLU A 349 -17.66 -23.54 31.35
C GLU A 349 -18.35 -22.36 32.08
N ILE A 350 -19.61 -22.06 31.74
CA ILE A 350 -20.41 -21.08 32.50
C ILE A 350 -20.59 -21.53 33.95
N GLN A 351 -20.88 -22.81 34.19
CA GLN A 351 -21.03 -23.33 35.55
C GLN A 351 -19.73 -23.20 36.35
N LYS A 352 -18.57 -23.52 35.76
CA LYS A 352 -17.26 -23.31 36.41
C LYS A 352 -17.03 -21.85 36.79
N SER A 353 -17.43 -20.91 35.94
CA SER A 353 -17.33 -19.47 36.21
C SER A 353 -18.20 -19.06 37.41
N VAL A 354 -19.43 -19.57 37.47
CA VAL A 354 -20.36 -19.34 38.59
C VAL A 354 -19.82 -19.95 39.89
N ASP A 355 -19.28 -21.17 39.84
CA ASP A 355 -18.69 -21.85 41.00
C ASP A 355 -17.43 -21.12 41.51
N ALA A 356 -16.70 -20.45 40.61
CA ALA A 356 -15.58 -19.58 40.94
C ALA A 356 -16.00 -18.19 41.47
N GLY A 357 -17.30 -17.91 41.57
CA GLY A 357 -17.84 -16.68 42.16
C GLY A 357 -18.08 -15.53 41.18
N PHE A 358 -18.01 -15.75 39.88
CA PHE A 358 -18.36 -14.74 38.88
C PHE A 358 -19.87 -14.76 38.62
N GLU A 359 -20.59 -13.74 39.09
CA GLU A 359 -22.01 -13.56 38.79
C GLU A 359 -22.20 -12.75 37.49
N PHE A 360 -22.83 -13.36 36.49
CA PHE A 360 -23.29 -12.63 35.31
C PHE A 360 -24.60 -11.92 35.65
N GLY A 361 -24.59 -10.58 35.63
CA GLY A 361 -25.78 -9.75 35.79
C GLY A 361 -26.83 -10.08 34.71
N GLY A 362 -27.72 -11.03 35.00
CA GLY A 362 -28.79 -11.45 34.09
C GLY A 362 -29.32 -12.87 34.30
N CYS A 363 -28.54 -13.80 34.87
CA CYS A 363 -29.04 -15.12 35.28
C CYS A 363 -29.02 -15.22 36.80
N LYS A 364 -30.15 -14.85 37.43
CA LYS A 364 -30.36 -15.14 38.84
C LYS A 364 -30.31 -16.67 39.03
N LYS A 365 -29.61 -17.14 40.07
CA LYS A 365 -29.79 -18.48 40.63
C LYS A 365 -31.29 -18.75 40.78
N GLY A 366 -31.82 -19.71 40.02
CA GLY A 366 -33.23 -20.14 40.13
C GLY A 366 -34.12 -20.00 38.89
N ALA A 367 -33.61 -19.68 37.69
CA ALA A 367 -34.38 -19.97 36.47
C ALA A 367 -34.29 -21.47 36.17
N ALA A 368 -35.10 -22.24 36.88
CA ALA A 368 -35.46 -23.60 36.49
C ALA A 368 -36.40 -23.56 35.29
N ASP A 369 -36.22 -24.56 34.42
CA ASP A 369 -36.95 -24.96 33.20
C ASP A 369 -36.55 -24.32 31.87
#